data_AF-A0A1B9Z574-F1
#
_entry.id   AF-A0A1B9Z574-F1
#
_cell.length_a   1.000
_cell.length_b   1.000
_cell.length_c   1.000
_cell.angle_alpha   90.00
_cell.angle_beta   90.00
_cell.angle_gamma   90.00
#
_symmetry.space_group_name_H-M   'P 1'
#
loop_
_entity.id
_entity.type
_entity.pdbx_description
1 polymer ?
#
loop_
_entity_poly.entity_id
_entity_poly.type
_entity_poly.pdbx_seq_one_letter_code
_entity_poly.pdbx_strand_id
1 'polypeptide(L)'
;MPTVSPTLLPILMLFASNIFMTFAWYGHLKFKESPLPMVVLASWGIAFVEYWLAVPANRWGSAVYSAAQLKTMQEVITLVVFACFSVLYLKEPLGWNHALGFLLIAAGAFLIFHKW
;
A
#
# COMPACT_ATOMS: atom_id res chain seq x y z
N MET A 1 -15.35 21.84 5.90
CA MET A 1 -14.06 21.14 5.74
C MET A 1 -14.13 19.86 6.56
N PRO A 2 -13.60 18.70 6.12
CA PRO A 2 -13.70 17.48 6.91
C PRO A 2 -13.12 17.75 8.30
N THR A 3 -13.81 17.33 9.36
CA THR A 3 -13.41 17.49 10.76
C THR A 3 -12.27 16.54 11.17
N VAL A 4 -11.56 15.96 10.20
CA VAL A 4 -10.57 14.91 10.39
C VAL A 4 -9.17 15.46 10.10
N SER A 5 -8.20 15.08 10.94
CA SER A 5 -6.84 15.60 10.87
C SER A 5 -6.22 15.45 9.45
N PRO A 6 -5.79 16.54 8.80
CA PRO A 6 -5.28 16.51 7.43
C PRO A 6 -3.92 15.80 7.31
N THR A 7 -3.24 15.54 8.43
CA THR A 7 -2.00 14.76 8.48
C THR A 7 -2.26 13.26 8.59
N LEU A 8 -3.24 12.85 9.40
CA LEU A 8 -3.50 11.45 9.71
C LEU A 8 -4.44 10.79 8.70
N LEU A 9 -5.44 11.52 8.20
CA LEU A 9 -6.43 11.00 7.26
C LEU A 9 -5.78 10.41 5.99
N PRO A 10 -4.82 11.08 5.33
CA PRO A 10 -4.15 10.51 4.16
C PRO A 10 -3.46 9.19 4.45
N ILE A 11 -2.81 9.06 5.61
CA ILE A 11 -2.08 7.85 6.00
C ILE A 11 -3.05 6.67 6.17
N LEU A 12 -4.16 6.88 6.89
CA LEU A 12 -5.17 5.84 7.10
C LEU A 12 -5.84 5.43 5.80
N MET A 13 -6.14 6.39 4.91
CA MET A 13 -6.73 6.10 3.61
C MET A 13 -5.75 5.36 2.69
N LEU A 14 -4.47 5.76 2.66
CA LEU A 14 -3.43 5.05 1.93
C LEU A 14 -3.23 3.63 2.46
N PHE A 15 -3.29 3.44 3.79
CA PHE A 15 -3.21 2.11 4.39
C PHE A 15 -4.39 1.23 3.98
N ALA A 16 -5.62 1.75 4.09
CA ALA A 16 -6.81 1.04 3.67
C ALA A 16 -6.79 0.71 2.17
N SER A 17 -6.41 1.67 1.32
CA SER A 17 -6.31 1.44 -0.13
C SER A 17 -5.26 0.37 -0.46
N ASN A 18 -4.14 0.36 0.26
CA ASN A 18 -3.10 -0.64 0.03
C ASN A 18 -3.53 -2.08 0.33
N ILE A 19 -4.44 -2.28 1.28
CA ILE A 19 -5.03 -3.60 1.52
C ILE A 19 -5.74 -4.07 0.24
N PHE A 20 -6.60 -3.23 -0.34
CA PHE A 20 -7.27 -3.55 -1.61
C PHE A 20 -6.25 -3.79 -2.74
N MET A 21 -5.24 -2.93 -2.90
CA MET A 21 -4.20 -3.13 -3.92
C MET A 21 -3.46 -4.45 -3.76
N THR A 22 -3.11 -4.81 -2.53
CA THR A 22 -2.40 -6.07 -2.25
C THR A 22 -3.26 -7.28 -2.65
N PHE A 23 -4.57 -7.26 -2.36
CA PHE A 23 -5.48 -8.31 -2.83
C PHE A 23 -5.65 -8.29 -4.36
N ALA A 24 -5.73 -7.11 -4.99
CA ALA A 24 -5.83 -7.00 -6.44
C ALA A 24 -4.59 -7.56 -7.15
N TRP A 25 -3.39 -7.34 -6.62
CA TRP A 25 -2.15 -7.81 -7.24
C TRP A 25 -1.80 -9.26 -6.91
N TYR A 26 -2.09 -9.73 -5.69
CA TYR A 26 -1.57 -11.01 -5.20
C TYR A 26 -2.66 -11.98 -4.73
N GLY A 27 -3.89 -11.51 -4.49
CA GLY A 27 -5.00 -12.36 -4.02
C GLY A 27 -5.29 -13.52 -4.98
N HIS A 28 -5.22 -13.25 -6.28
CA HIS A 28 -5.45 -14.27 -7.30
C HIS A 28 -4.39 -15.38 -7.33
N LEU A 29 -3.25 -15.24 -6.62
CA LEU A 29 -2.23 -16.28 -6.54
C LEU A 29 -2.70 -17.54 -5.82
N LYS A 30 -3.81 -17.47 -5.06
CA LYS A 30 -4.49 -18.68 -4.53
C LYS A 30 -5.40 -19.38 -5.55
N PHE A 31 -5.72 -18.72 -6.66
CA PHE A 31 -6.68 -19.18 -7.66
C PHE A 31 -5.98 -19.42 -9.00
N LYS A 32 -4.83 -20.11 -8.98
CA LYS A 32 -3.99 -20.33 -10.18
C LYS A 32 -4.68 -21.13 -11.28
N GLU A 33 -5.69 -21.92 -10.93
CA GLU A 33 -6.49 -22.70 -11.88
C GLU A 33 -7.62 -21.88 -12.53
N SER A 34 -7.91 -20.68 -12.03
CA SER A 34 -8.94 -19.81 -12.62
C SER A 34 -8.46 -19.18 -13.93
N PRO A 35 -9.34 -19.01 -14.94
CA PRO A 35 -8.98 -18.39 -16.20
C PRO A 35 -8.40 -16.97 -16.03
N LEU A 36 -7.29 -16.68 -16.72
CA LEU A 36 -6.59 -15.39 -16.62
C LEU A 36 -7.51 -14.16 -16.84
N PRO A 37 -8.40 -14.14 -17.85
CA PRO A 37 -9.29 -12.99 -18.04
C PRO A 37 -10.22 -12.74 -16.83
N MET A 38 -10.69 -13.81 -16.19
CA MET A 38 -11.58 -13.71 -15.03
C MET A 38 -10.86 -13.09 -13.83
N VAL A 39 -9.64 -13.53 -13.53
CA VAL A 39 -8.87 -12.97 -12.41
C VAL A 39 -8.42 -11.53 -12.68
N VAL A 40 -8.13 -11.17 -13.94
CA VAL A 40 -7.81 -9.79 -14.32
C VAL A 40 -9.02 -8.87 -14.09
N LEU A 41 -10.21 -9.27 -14.54
CA LEU A 41 -11.44 -8.48 -14.34
C LEU A 41 -11.82 -8.37 -12.86
N ALA A 42 -11.66 -9.44 -12.09
CA ALA A 42 -11.87 -9.40 -10.65
C ALA A 42 -10.89 -8.44 -9.95
N SER A 43 -9.62 -8.48 -10.34
CA SER A 43 -8.58 -7.59 -9.81
C SER A 43 -8.86 -6.12 -10.15
N TRP A 44 -9.37 -5.84 -11.35
CA TRP A 44 -9.84 -4.51 -11.74
C TRP A 44 -11.03 -4.04 -10.89
N GLY A 45 -11.97 -4.93 -10.57
CA GLY A 45 -13.09 -4.62 -9.67
C GLY A 45 -12.62 -4.21 -8.27
N ILE A 46 -11.58 -4.86 -7.75
CA ILE A 46 -10.96 -4.52 -6.47
C ILE A 46 -10.24 -3.16 -6.56
N ALA A 47 -9.42 -2.97 -7.60
CA ALA A 47 -8.69 -1.73 -7.83
C ALA A 47 -9.63 -0.52 -8.04
N PHE A 48 -10.81 -0.74 -8.62
CA PHE A 48 -11.82 0.32 -8.74
C PHE A 48 -12.23 0.88 -7.38
N VAL A 49 -12.50 0.01 -6.39
CA VAL A 49 -12.86 0.44 -5.02
C VAL A 49 -11.68 1.13 -4.34
N GLU A 50 -10.48 0.61 -4.55
CA GLU A 50 -9.24 1.16 -4.00
C GLU A 50 -9.01 2.63 -4.40
N TYR A 51 -9.30 2.99 -5.66
CA TYR A 51 -9.10 4.35 -6.14
C TYR A 51 -9.94 5.39 -5.42
N TRP A 52 -11.10 5.01 -4.87
CA TRP A 52 -11.93 5.90 -4.04
C TRP A 52 -11.25 6.27 -2.71
N LEU A 53 -10.22 5.52 -2.30
CA LEU A 53 -9.40 5.81 -1.14
C LEU A 53 -8.08 6.46 -1.56
N ALA A 54 -7.39 5.91 -2.54
CA ALA A 54 -6.07 6.40 -2.96
C ALA A 54 -6.12 7.82 -3.55
N VAL A 55 -7.11 8.11 -4.40
CA VAL A 55 -7.19 9.41 -5.07
C VAL A 55 -7.45 10.54 -4.08
N PRO A 56 -8.45 10.47 -3.17
CA PRO A 56 -8.65 11.52 -2.18
C PRO A 56 -7.53 11.58 -1.15
N ALA A 57 -6.93 10.45 -0.75
CA ALA A 57 -5.79 10.45 0.17
C ALA A 57 -4.62 11.29 -0.35
N ASN A 58 -4.26 11.08 -1.62
CA ASN A 58 -3.18 11.86 -2.25
C ASN A 58 -3.59 13.31 -2.49
N ARG A 59 -4.83 13.55 -2.95
CA ARG A 59 -5.34 14.90 -3.26
C ARG A 59 -5.45 15.78 -2.01
N TRP A 60 -5.93 15.24 -0.90
CA TRP A 60 -6.04 15.97 0.35
C TRP A 60 -4.70 16.00 1.09
N GLY A 61 -3.94 14.91 1.05
CA GLY A 61 -2.62 14.83 1.65
C GLY A 61 -1.61 15.77 1.02
N SER A 62 -1.74 16.11 -0.27
CA SER A 62 -0.85 17.07 -0.94
C SER A 62 -0.96 18.50 -0.41
N ALA A 63 -1.97 18.80 0.42
CA ALA A 63 -2.05 20.06 1.13
C ALA A 63 -1.05 20.18 2.30
N VAL A 64 -0.52 19.05 2.79
CA VAL A 64 0.36 19.00 3.98
C VAL A 64 1.69 18.29 3.69
N TYR A 65 1.68 17.30 2.80
CA TYR A 65 2.85 16.52 2.40
C TYR A 65 3.25 16.85 0.96
N SER A 66 4.55 16.77 0.67
CA SER A 66 5.01 16.79 -0.73
C SER A 66 4.61 15.49 -1.44
N ALA A 67 4.57 15.51 -2.78
CA ALA A 67 4.32 14.30 -3.58
C ALA A 67 5.34 13.19 -3.27
N ALA A 68 6.61 13.55 -3.04
CA ALA A 68 7.65 12.62 -2.65
C ALA A 68 7.36 11.97 -1.28
N GLN A 69 6.91 12.74 -0.29
CA GLN A 69 6.53 12.23 1.02
C GLN A 69 5.32 11.31 0.94
N LEU A 70 4.29 11.67 0.18
CA LEU A 70 3.10 10.83 -0.03
C LEU A 70 3.47 9.48 -0.66
N LYS A 71 4.28 9.51 -1.73
CA LYS A 71 4.73 8.30 -2.39
C LYS A 71 5.58 7.43 -1.46
N THR A 72 6.45 8.05 -0.68
CA THR A 72 7.29 7.34 0.30
C THR A 72 6.46 6.67 1.38
N MET A 73 5.45 7.35 1.94
CA MET A 73 4.52 6.72 2.88
C MET A 73 3.80 5.55 2.24
N GLN A 74 3.36 5.70 0.99
CA GLN A 74 2.69 4.63 0.26
C GLN A 74 3.60 3.40 0.08
N GLU A 75 4.89 3.57 -0.24
CA GLU A 75 5.84 2.46 -0.36
C GLU A 75 6.05 1.74 0.98
N VAL A 76 6.26 2.49 2.06
CA VAL A 76 6.41 1.92 3.41
C VAL A 76 5.15 1.14 3.81
N ILE A 77 3.97 1.73 3.59
CA ILE A 77 2.68 1.08 3.84
C ILE A 77 2.56 -0.20 2.99
N THR A 78 2.94 -0.14 1.71
CA THR A 78 2.86 -1.30 0.80
C THR A 78 3.65 -2.48 1.34
N LEU A 79 4.89 -2.23 1.78
CA LEU A 79 5.74 -3.29 2.31
C LEU A 79 5.18 -3.89 3.61
N VAL A 80 4.65 -3.05 4.50
CA VAL A 80 4.04 -3.51 5.76
C VAL A 80 2.80 -4.36 5.47
N VAL A 81 1.90 -3.87 4.61
CA VAL A 81 0.68 -4.60 4.23
C VAL A 81 1.02 -5.89 3.49
N PHE A 82 1.97 -5.85 2.56
CA PHE A 82 2.44 -7.03 1.84
C PHE A 82 3.07 -8.06 2.79
N ALA A 83 3.88 -7.63 3.75
CA ALA A 83 4.49 -8.52 4.73
C ALA A 83 3.43 -9.29 5.54
N CYS A 84 2.41 -8.58 6.04
CA CYS A 84 1.26 -9.18 6.71
C CYS A 84 0.48 -10.12 5.78
N PHE A 85 0.25 -9.71 4.53
CA PHE A 85 -0.46 -10.50 3.53
C PHE A 85 0.27 -11.80 3.18
N SER A 86 1.59 -11.75 2.98
CA SER A 86 2.42 -12.92 2.67
C SER A 86 2.31 -13.99 3.77
N VAL A 87 2.46 -13.58 5.04
CA VAL A 87 2.38 -14.51 6.18
C VAL A 87 0.96 -14.99 6.44
N LEU A 88 -0.03 -14.10 6.45
CA LEU A 88 -1.40 -14.43 6.86
C LEU A 88 -2.20 -15.08 5.74
N TYR A 89 -2.10 -14.54 4.52
CA TYR A 89 -2.86 -14.98 3.36
C TYR A 89 -2.09 -16.05 2.56
N LEU A 90 -0.89 -15.77 2.06
CA LEU A 90 -0.14 -16.73 1.22
C LEU A 90 0.48 -17.89 2.02
N LYS A 91 0.62 -17.74 3.34
CA LYS A 91 1.31 -18.69 4.22
C LYS A 91 2.79 -18.85 3.86
N GLU A 92 3.39 -17.80 3.30
CA GLU A 92 4.81 -17.75 2.97
C GLU A 92 5.56 -17.02 4.09
N PRO A 93 6.56 -17.66 4.74
CA PRO A 93 7.30 -17.03 5.81
C PRO A 93 8.32 -16.02 5.27
N LEU A 94 8.39 -14.86 5.92
CA LEU A 94 9.41 -13.85 5.61
C LEU A 94 10.72 -14.19 6.31
N GLY A 95 11.73 -14.59 5.54
CA GLY A 95 13.08 -14.82 6.04
C GLY A 95 13.82 -13.54 6.45
N TRP A 96 14.95 -13.70 7.15
CA TRP A 96 15.75 -12.59 7.69
C TRP A 96 16.26 -11.60 6.64
N ASN A 97 16.57 -12.08 5.44
CA ASN A 97 16.99 -11.24 4.32
C ASN A 97 15.89 -10.23 3.92
N HIS A 98 14.61 -10.59 4.03
CA HIS A 98 13.50 -9.68 3.77
C HIS A 98 13.42 -8.58 4.83
N ALA A 99 13.62 -8.93 6.11
CA ALA A 99 13.64 -7.95 7.19
C ALA A 99 14.79 -6.93 7.01
N LEU A 100 15.98 -7.39 6.63
CA LEU A 100 17.10 -6.50 6.30
C LEU A 100 16.79 -5.61 5.10
N GLY A 101 16.18 -6.16 4.05
CA GLY A 101 15.72 -5.38 2.89
C GLY A 101 14.72 -4.27 3.29
N PHE A 102 13.72 -4.60 4.10
CA PHE A 102 12.74 -3.63 4.60
C PHE A 102 13.38 -2.54 5.47
N LEU A 103 14.39 -2.88 6.26
CA LEU A 103 15.13 -1.91 7.06
C LEU A 103 15.90 -0.90 6.20
N LEU A 104 16.51 -1.34 5.11
CA LEU A 104 17.17 -0.44 4.15
C LEU A 104 16.16 0.49 3.46
N ILE A 105 14.97 -0.01 3.14
CA ILE A 105 13.91 0.83 2.57
C ILE A 105 13.40 1.86 3.59
N ALA A 106 13.26 1.47 4.86
CA ALA A 106 12.90 2.39 5.94
C ALA A 106 13.96 3.48 6.15
N ALA A 107 15.25 3.15 6.02
CA ALA A 107 16.32 4.14 6.04
C ALA A 107 16.23 5.13 4.87
N GLY A 108 15.93 4.64 3.66
CA GLY A 108 15.65 5.50 2.50
C GLY A 108 14.46 6.42 2.73
N ALA A 109 13.38 5.90 3.35
CA ALA A 109 12.22 6.71 3.71
C ALA A 109 12.60 7.81 4.70
N PHE A 110 13.38 7.53 5.74
CA PHE A 110 13.85 8.53 6.70
C PHE A 110 14.54 9.71 6.01
N LEU A 111 15.42 9.44 5.05
CA LEU A 111 16.15 10.49 4.31
C LEU A 111 15.22 11.41 3.50
N ILE A 112 14.10 10.90 2.98
CA ILE A 112 13.11 11.70 2.24
C ILE A 112 12.36 12.67 3.15
N PHE A 113 12.18 12.31 4.43
CA PHE A 113 11.52 13.16 5.41
C PHE A 113 12.48 14.09 6.16
N HIS A 114 13.78 13.81 6.15
CA HIS A 114 14.78 14.63 6.81
C HIS A 114 15.02 15.94 6.04
N LYS A 115 14.97 17.08 6.74
CA LYS A 115 15.32 18.40 6.21
C LYS A 115 16.65 18.83 6.81
N TRP A 116 17.58 19.24 5.96
CA TRP A 116 18.85 19.86 6.33
C TRP A 116 18.65 21.33 6.70
#